data_AF-A0A9E3X5K2-F1
#
_entry.id   AF-A0A9E3X5K2-F1
#
_cell.length_a   1.000
_cell.length_b   1.000
_cell.length_c   1.000
_cell.angle_alpha   90.00
_cell.angle_beta   90.00
_cell.angle_gamma   90.00
#
_symmetry.space_group_name_H-M   'P 1'
#
loop_
_entity.id
_entity.type
_entity.pdbx_description
1 polymer ?
#
loop_
_entity_poly.entity_id
_entity_poly.type
_entity_poly.pdbx_seq_one_letter_code
_entity_poly.pdbx_strand_id
1 'polypeptide(L)' 'YAMADDGVRVYVDGHLIIDQWSEHPTQSFFGDIYLGEGYHNIRVEYYEEGGVANIRVWWERL' A
#
# COMPACT_ATOMS: atom_id res chain seq x y z
N TYR A 1 -1.80 2.06 -5.65
CA TYR A 1 -2.47 2.97 -4.70
C TYR A 1 -2.82 2.22 -3.42
N ALA A 2 -2.75 2.92 -2.29
CA ALA A 2 -3.27 2.45 -1.01
C ALA A 2 -4.01 3.59 -0.33
N MET A 3 -5.12 3.30 0.35
CA MET A 3 -5.78 4.20 1.28
C MET A 3 -5.82 3.49 2.63
N ALA A 4 -5.32 4.12 3.68
CA ALA A 4 -5.19 3.48 4.98
C ALA A 4 -5.37 4.44 6.15
N ASP A 5 -5.83 3.86 7.26
CA ASP A 5 -5.94 4.39 8.62
C ASP A 5 -5.63 3.18 9.51
N ASP A 6 -4.49 3.07 10.20
CA ASP A 6 -3.27 3.88 10.14
C ASP A 6 -2.29 3.41 9.03
N GLY A 7 -1.16 2.81 9.41
CA GLY A 7 0.01 2.61 8.56
C GLY A 7 -0.16 1.53 7.50
N VAL A 8 0.45 1.76 6.33
CA VAL A 8 0.49 0.82 5.21
C VAL A 8 1.87 0.77 4.55
N ARG A 9 2.30 -0.45 4.22
CA ARG A 9 3.40 -0.69 3.26
C ARG A 9 2.92 -1.56 2.12
N VAL A 10 3.32 -1.21 0.90
CA VAL A 10 3.06 -2.03 -0.28
C VAL A 10 4.37 -2.39 -0.96
N TYR A 11 4.57 -3.68 -1.15
CA TYR A 11 5.69 -4.26 -1.87
C TYR A 11 5.20 -4.91 -3.16
N VAL A 12 5.96 -4.75 -4.24
CA VAL A 12 5.76 -5.44 -5.52
C VAL A 12 7.07 -6.13 -5.91
N ASP A 13 7.05 -7.47 -6.03
CA ASP A 13 8.23 -8.31 -6.20
C ASP A 13 9.35 -8.01 -5.20
N GLY A 14 8.96 -7.73 -3.95
CA GLY A 14 9.87 -7.37 -2.87
C GLY A 14 10.35 -5.91 -2.86
N HIS A 15 10.04 -5.12 -3.89
CA HIS A 15 10.34 -3.68 -3.92
C HIS A 15 9.28 -2.91 -3.13
N LEU A 16 9.70 -2.15 -2.12
CA LEU A 16 8.83 -1.28 -1.34
C LEU A 16 8.45 -0.05 -2.16
N ILE A 17 7.19 0.05 -2.58
CA ILE A 17 6.68 1.13 -3.44
C ILE A 17 5.81 2.14 -2.69
N ILE A 18 5.25 1.76 -1.53
CA ILE A 18 4.57 2.66 -0.59
C ILE A 18 5.12 2.33 0.80
N ASP A 19 5.70 3.31 1.49
CA ASP A 19 6.20 3.18 2.86
C ASP A 19 5.62 4.27 3.75
N GLN A 20 4.47 3.99 4.36
CA GLN A 20 3.75 4.93 5.23
C GLN A 20 3.45 4.22 6.55
N TRP A 21 4.47 4.10 7.39
CA TRP A 21 4.40 3.32 8.63
C TRP A 21 4.34 4.23 9.86
N SER A 22 3.25 4.99 9.97
CA SER A 22 2.98 5.91 11.07
C SER A 22 1.47 6.05 11.31
N GLU A 23 1.08 6.55 12.48
CA GLU A 23 -0.30 6.95 12.78
C GLU A 23 -0.74 8.09 11.84
N HIS A 24 -1.92 7.96 11.25
CA HIS A 24 -2.60 9.01 10.49
C HIS A 24 -4.06 8.64 10.24
N PRO A 25 -4.97 9.62 10.15
CA PRO A 25 -6.33 9.34 9.70
C PRO A 25 -6.31 8.80 8.25
N THR A 26 -7.45 8.27 7.80
CA THR A 26 -7.64 7.76 6.44
C THR A 26 -7.01 8.67 5.37
N GLN A 27 -5.92 8.21 4.77
CA GLN A 27 -5.14 8.95 3.76
C GLN A 27 -4.79 8.04 2.58
N SER A 28 -4.69 8.64 1.38
CA SER A 28 -4.30 7.94 0.15
C SER A 28 -2.84 8.16 -0.22
N PHE A 29 -2.17 7.09 -0.65
CA PHE A 29 -0.79 7.05 -1.09
C PHE A 29 -0.66 6.28 -2.42
N PHE A 30 0.39 6.60 -3.17
CA PHE A 30 0.68 5.91 -4.42
C PHE A 30 2.18 5.78 -4.64
N GLY A 31 2.52 4.81 -5.49
CA GLY A 31 3.87 4.56 -5.99
C GLY A 31 3.74 3.80 -7.30
N ASP A 32 4.65 4.09 -8.23
CA ASP A 32 4.67 3.50 -9.56
C ASP A 32 5.83 2.52 -9.69
N ILE A 33 5.62 1.46 -10.47
CA ILE A 33 6.65 0.48 -10.80
C ILE A 33 6.40 -0.08 -12.20
N TYR A 34 7.47 -0.29 -12.97
CA TYR A 34 7.38 -1.02 -14.23
C TYR A 34 7.26 -2.52 -13.97
N LEU A 35 6.27 -3.15 -14.59
CA LEU A 35 6.04 -4.59 -14.52
C LEU A 35 6.28 -5.24 -15.88
N GLY A 36 6.95 -6.38 -15.87
CA GLY A 36 7.07 -7.24 -17.03
C GLY A 36 5.79 -8.02 -17.30
N GLU A 37 5.83 -8.92 -18.28
CA GLU A 37 4.77 -9.90 -18.45
C GLU A 37 4.85 -10.98 -17.37
N GLY A 38 3.70 -11.50 -16.94
CA GLY A 38 3.59 -12.64 -16.03
C GLY A 38 2.97 -12.31 -14.69
N TYR A 39 3.20 -13.20 -13.72
CA TYR A 39 2.72 -13.05 -12.35
C TYR A 39 3.70 -12.24 -11.52
N HIS A 40 3.18 -11.30 -10.74
CA HIS A 40 3.93 -10.48 -9.81
C HIS A 40 3.40 -10.66 -8.38
N ASN A 41 4.31 -10.70 -7.41
CA ASN A 41 3.95 -10.82 -6.01
C ASN A 41 3.65 -9.45 -5.43
N ILE A 42 2.48 -9.31 -4.81
CA ILE A 42 2.12 -8.11 -4.05
C ILE A 42 2.05 -8.50 -2.58
N ARG A 43 2.79 -7.79 -1.73
CA ARG A 43 2.68 -7.89 -0.28
C ARG A 43 2.21 -6.57 0.28
N VAL A 44 1.17 -6.63 1.10
CA VAL A 44 0.65 -5.48 1.83
C VAL A 44 0.86 -5.73 3.31
N GLU A 45 1.48 -4.79 3.99
CA GLU A 45 1.55 -4.75 5.45
C GLU A 45 0.66 -3.60 5.92
N TYR A 46 -0.11 -3.84 6.97
CA TYR A 46 -1.07 -2.90 7.52
C TYR A 46 -0.99 -2.91 9.04
N TYR A 47 -1.18 -1.74 9.64
CA TYR A 47 -1.18 -1.52 11.07
C TYR A 47 -2.28 -0.53 11.45
N GLU A 48 -2.86 -0.74 12.63
CA GLU A 48 -3.82 0.16 13.28
C GLU A 48 -3.36 0.37 14.72
N GLU A 49 -3.18 1.63 15.13
CA GLU A 49 -2.90 2.00 16.53
C GLU A 49 -4.19 1.98 17.35
N GLY A 50 -5.28 2.51 16.79
CA GLY A 50 -6.61 2.39 17.37
C GLY A 50 -7.60 3.44 16.87
N GLY A 51 -8.90 3.13 16.98
CA GLY A 51 -9.95 3.99 16.44
C GLY A 51 -10.57 3.35 15.20
N VAL A 52 -10.43 4.00 14.04
CA VAL A 52 -11.05 3.56 12.79
C VAL A 52 -10.04 2.78 11.95
N ALA A 53 -10.16 1.46 11.94
CA ALA A 53 -9.36 0.61 11.07
C ALA A 53 -9.89 0.62 9.63
N ASN A 54 -9.08 1.12 8.68
CA ASN A 54 -9.40 1.03 7.26
C ASN A 54 -8.16 0.71 6.41
N ILE A 55 -8.33 -0.19 5.44
CA ILE A 55 -7.38 -0.33 4.34
C ILE A 55 -8.08 -0.66 3.02
N ARG A 56 -7.64 -0.01 1.95
CA ARG A 56 -7.99 -0.31 0.57
C ARG A 56 -6.75 -0.22 -0.31
N VAL A 57 -6.48 -1.27 -1.10
CA VAL A 57 -5.36 -1.30 -2.06
C VAL A 57 -5.92 -1.57 -3.45
N TRP A 58 -5.46 -0.80 -4.43
CA TRP A 58 -5.86 -0.94 -5.83
C TRP A 58 -4.74 -0.46 -6.77
N TRP A 59 -4.85 -0.81 -8.04
CA TRP A 59 -3.88 -0.45 -9.08
C TRP A 59 -4.59 -0.07 -10.37
N GLU A 60 -3.91 0.74 -11.17
CA GLU A 60 -4.35 1.16 -12.49
C GLU A 60 -3.18 0.97 -13.44
N ARG A 61 -3.47 0.65 -14.71
CA ARG A 61 -2.45 0.64 -15.76
C ARG A 61 -2.40 2.03 -16.39
N LEU A 62 -1.21 2.63 -16.40
CA LEU A 62 -0.95 3.90 -17.08
C LEU A 62 -1.02 3.74 -18.61
#